data_AF-A0A9E5PMN0-F1
#
_entry.id   AF-A0A9E5PMN0-F1
#
_cell.length_a   1.000
_cell.length_b   1.000
_cell.length_c   1.000
_cell.angle_alpha   90.00
_cell.angle_beta   90.00
_cell.angle_gamma   90.00
#
_symmetry.space_group_name_H-M   'P 1'
#
loop_
_entity.id
_entity.type
_entity.pdbx_description
1 polymer ?
#
loop_
_entity_poly.entity_id
_entity_poly.type
_entity_poly.pdbx_seq_one_letter_code
_entity_poly.pdbx_strand_id
1 'polypeptide(L)' 'VGVVALDGKIHAVAGRTLDRVTSALHEVYDPATDSWSDAAPLPTARDHFAIAVVDGRIHVIGGR' A
#
# COMPACT_ATOMS: atom_id res chain seq x y z
N VAL A 1 -3.07 7.69 0.34
CA VAL A 1 -2.22 6.49 0.52
C VAL A 1 -2.78 5.72 1.70
N GLY A 2 -2.81 4.40 1.62
CA GLY A 2 -3.09 3.52 2.75
C GLY A 2 -1.80 2.91 3.27
N VAL A 3 -1.68 2.74 4.59
CA VAL A 3 -0.48 2.22 5.22
C VAL A 3 -0.84 1.14 6.24
N VAL A 4 -0.15 0.01 6.22
CA VAL A 4 -0.28 -1.07 7.21
C VAL A 4 1.08 -1.68 7.54
N ALA A 5 1.19 -2.31 8.72
CA ALA A 5 2.35 -3.09 9.10
C ALA A 5 2.06 -4.60 8.93
N LEU A 6 2.98 -5.33 8.31
CA LEU A 6 2.93 -6.80 8.16
C LEU A 6 4.37 -7.34 8.14
N ASP A 7 4.62 -8.46 8.82
CA ASP A 7 5.93 -9.13 8.87
C ASP A 7 7.10 -8.21 9.24
N GLY A 8 6.86 -7.24 10.14
CA GLY A 8 7.85 -6.27 10.59
C GLY A 8 8.16 -5.15 9.59
N LYS A 9 7.47 -5.11 8.45
CA LYS A 9 7.63 -4.10 7.40
C LYS A 9 6.41 -3.19 7.31
N ILE A 10 6.59 -2.02 6.71
CA ILE A 10 5.51 -1.06 6.45
C ILE A 10 5.17 -1.09 4.97
N HIS A 11 3.91 -1.37 4.66
CA HIS A 11 3.39 -1.39 3.30
C HIS A 11 2.62 -0.10 3.02
N ALA A 12 3.13 0.71 2.09
CA ALA A 12 2.45 1.86 1.52
C ALA A 12 1.75 1.43 0.23
N VAL A 13 0.42 1.52 0.22
CA VAL A 13 -0.41 1.00 -0.87
C VAL A 13 -1.27 2.13 -1.41
N ALA A 14 -1.28 2.29 -2.73
CA ALA A 14 -2.18 3.10 -3.53
C ALA A 14 -2.41 4.54 -3.03
N GLY A 15 -3.52 5.17 -3.43
CA GLY A 15 -3.84 6.56 -3.14
C GLY A 15 -3.60 7.49 -4.32
N ARG A 16 -3.43 8.78 -4.05
CA ARG A 16 -3.13 9.79 -5.08
C ARG A 16 -1.70 10.27 -4.98
N THR A 17 -1.03 10.30 -6.13
CA THR A 17 0.27 10.95 -6.34
C THR A 17 0.13 12.47 -6.34
N LEU A 18 1.27 13.18 -6.36
CA LEU A 18 1.31 14.65 -6.29
C LEU A 18 0.65 15.33 -7.50
N ASP A 19 0.72 14.70 -8.67
CA ASP A 19 0.02 15.08 -9.90
C ASP A 19 -1.47 14.69 -9.91
N ARG A 20 -2.00 14.23 -8.78
CA ARG A 20 -3.39 13.83 -8.54
C ARG A 20 -3.86 12.62 -9.34
N VAL A 21 -2.93 11.77 -9.78
CA VAL A 21 -3.26 10.50 -10.42
C VAL A 21 -3.55 9.44 -9.35
N THR A 22 -4.64 8.71 -9.52
CA THR A 22 -4.95 7.55 -8.68
C THR A 22 -4.00 6.41 -9.04
N SER A 23 -3.33 5.86 -8.04
CA SER A 23 -2.20 4.95 -8.20
C SER A 23 -2.54 3.52 -7.77
N ALA A 24 -1.87 2.57 -8.41
CA ALA A 24 -1.85 1.15 -8.03
C ALA A 24 -0.55 0.75 -7.30
N LEU A 25 0.31 1.71 -6.96
CA LEU A 25 1.62 1.45 -6.34
C LEU A 25 1.48 0.66 -5.04
N HIS A 26 2.48 -0.17 -4.78
CA HIS A 26 2.66 -0.91 -3.55
C HIS A 26 4.14 -0.91 -3.24
N GLU A 27 4.53 -0.10 -2.26
CA GLU A 27 5.91 0.07 -1.83
C GLU A 27 6.04 -0.48 -0.40
N VAL A 28 7.16 -1.13 -0.12
CA VAL A 28 7.45 -1.73 1.18
C VAL A 28 8.70 -1.12 1.75
N TYR A 29 8.55 -0.52 2.93
CA TYR A 29 9.65 -0.05 3.74
C TYR A 29 10.09 -1.15 4.71
N ASP A 30 11.38 -1.44 4.70
CA ASP A 30 12.04 -2.34 5.64
C ASP A 30 12.83 -1.51 6.67
N PRO A 31 12.34 -1.41 7.92
CA PRO A 31 13.04 -0.66 8.96
C PRO A 31 14.41 -1.24 9.35
N ALA A 32 14.67 -2.52 9.07
CA ALA A 32 15.94 -3.16 9.42
C ALA A 32 17.09 -2.71 8.51
N THR A 33 16.77 -2.39 7.25
CA THR A 33 17.75 -1.95 6.24
C THR A 33 17.58 -0.49 5.84
N ASP A 34 16.61 0.21 6.43
CA ASP A 34 16.23 1.58 6.11
C ASP A 34 16.06 1.80 4.60
N SER A 35 15.31 0.91 3.97
CA SER A 35 15.18 0.91 2.51
C SER A 35 13.75 0.65 2.05
N TRP A 36 13.46 1.16 0.87
CA TRP A 36 12.21 0.94 0.15
C TRP A 36 12.40 -0.05 -0.97
N SER A 37 11.36 -0.81 -1.27
CA SER A 37 11.29 -1.73 -2.40
C SER A 37 9.90 -1.76 -3.00
N ASP A 38 9.81 -2.01 -4.31
CA ASP A 38 8.53 -2.25 -4.97
C ASP A 38 7.99 -3.65 -4.64
N ALA A 39 6.68 -3.72 -4.44
CA ALA A 39 5.92 -4.96 -4.35
C ALA A 39 4.87 -5.04 -5.47
N ALA A 40 4.14 -6.16 -5.52
CA ALA A 40 3.13 -6.36 -6.55
C ALA A 40 2.06 -5.25 -6.48
N PRO A 41 1.80 -4.52 -7.58
CA PRO A 41 0.84 -3.43 -7.60
C PRO A 41 -0.58 -3.96 -7.45
N LEU A 42 -1.51 -3.07 -7.11
CA LEU A 42 -2.93 -3.43 -7.11
C LEU A 42 -3.42 -3.70 -8.55
N PRO A 43 -4.31 -4.68 -8.76
CA PRO A 43 -4.93 -4.92 -10.06
C PRO A 43 -5.74 -3.73 -10.60
N THR A 44 -6.18 -2.83 -9.70
CA THR A 44 -6.87 -1.59 -10.04
C THR A 44 -6.39 -0.50 -9.10
N ALA A 45 -5.89 0.59 -9.68
CA ALA A 45 -5.53 1.80 -8.96
C ALA A 45 -6.73 2.29 -8.15
N ARG A 46 -6.51 2.77 -6.93
CA ARG A 46 -7.60 3.28 -6.08
C ARG A 46 -7.17 4.33 -5.08
N ASP A 47 -8.08 5.26 -4.79
CA ASP A 47 -7.98 6.21 -3.67
C ASP A 47 -9.24 6.15 -2.78
N HIS A 48 -9.24 6.84 -1.62
CA HIS A 48 -10.34 6.85 -0.65
C HIS A 48 -10.83 5.45 -0.19
N PHE A 49 -9.92 4.50 -0.05
CA PHE A 49 -10.20 3.14 0.41
C PHE A 49 -9.87 2.94 1.90
N ALA A 50 -10.36 1.84 2.47
CA ALA A 50 -9.91 1.31 3.75
C ALA A 50 -8.86 0.21 3.54
N ILE A 51 -7.92 0.06 4.47
CA ILE A 51 -6.88 -0.97 4.42
C ILE A 51 -6.69 -1.61 5.80
N ALA A 52 -6.52 -2.93 5.82
CA ALA A 52 -6.27 -3.69 7.06
C ALA A 52 -5.47 -4.96 6.79
N VAL A 53 -4.79 -5.45 7.81
CA VAL A 53 -4.20 -6.80 7.81
C VAL A 53 -5.17 -7.74 8.52
N VAL A 54 -5.54 -8.82 7.83
CA VAL A 54 -6.40 -9.88 8.35
C VAL A 54 -5.78 -11.21 7.93
N ASP A 55 -5.56 -12.11 8.89
CA ASP A 55 -4.98 -13.44 8.67
C ASP A 55 -3.68 -13.43 7.83
N GLY A 56 -2.77 -12.51 8.17
CA GLY A 56 -1.47 -12.37 7.48
C GLY A 56 -1.56 -11.83 6.05
N ARG A 57 -2.70 -11.24 5.66
CA ARG A 57 -2.91 -10.68 4.32
C ARG A 57 -3.40 -9.24 4.39
N ILE A 58 -2.89 -8.43 3.47
CA ILE A 58 -3.33 -7.05 3.27
C ILE A 58 -4.62 -7.04 2.46
N HIS A 59 -5.66 -6.43 3.02
CA HIS A 59 -6.95 -6.25 2.38
C HIS A 59 -7.16 -4.76 2.09
N VAL A 60 -7.46 -4.43 0.83
CA VAL A 60 -7.76 -3.06 0.37
C VAL A 60 -9.20 -3.00 -0.11
N ILE A 61 -10.05 -2.27 0.60
CA ILE A 61 -11.51 -2.39 0.51
C ILE A 61 -12.14 -1.03 0.15
N GLY A 62 -13.03 -1.05 -0.85
CA GLY A 62 -13.73 0.13 -1.35
C GLY A 62 -12.81 1.09 -2.12
N GLY A 63 -13.16 2.38 -2.08
CA GLY A 63 -12.50 3.44 -2.85
C GLY A 63 -13.02 3.60 -4.27
N ARG A 64 -12.30 4.40 -5.06
CA ARG A 64 -12.56 4.63 -6.49
C ARG A 64 -11.25 4.68 -7.28
#